data_AF-F4RMK0-F1
#
_entry.id   AF-F4RMK0-F1
#
_cell.length_a   1.000
_cell.length_b   1.000
_cell.length_c   1.000
_cell.angle_alpha   90.00
_cell.angle_beta   90.00
_cell.angle_gamma   90.00
#
_symmetry.space_group_name_H-M   'P 1'
#
loop_
_entity.id
_entity.type
_entity.pdbx_description
1 polymer ?
#
loop_
_entity_poly.entity_id
_entity_poly.type
_entity_poly.pdbx_seq_one_letter_code
_entity_poly.pdbx_strand_id
1 'polypeptide(L)'
;MVLQCLPCVATQCKTVGKHPDTESLWKHPDTDSLWNAIDITTHARIAYLRREAARFMRVGKGSSSIWACIDCQLADLCWEGVKYTSAFYNLVYKYDRQTFDRQNYFDELKVTNTFHLPSVKEIRAAMAAGAETIEESTKQDFRMSG
;
A
#
# COMPACT_ATOMS: atom_id res chain seq x y z
N MET A 1 11.47 -28.29 -5.18
CA MET A 1 11.88 -27.23 -6.11
C MET A 1 12.14 -25.99 -5.27
N VAL A 2 13.41 -25.64 -5.10
CA VAL A 2 13.88 -24.62 -4.15
C VAL A 2 13.91 -23.29 -4.88
N LEU A 3 13.07 -22.33 -4.48
CA LEU A 3 13.17 -20.94 -4.94
C LEU A 3 14.15 -20.22 -4.03
N GLN A 4 15.42 -20.22 -4.46
CA GLN A 4 16.43 -19.32 -3.93
C GLN A 4 16.17 -17.89 -4.40
N CYS A 5 16.45 -16.98 -3.47
CA CYS A 5 16.46 -15.52 -3.51
C CYS A 5 16.60 -14.86 -4.88
N LEU A 6 15.87 -13.76 -5.05
CA LEU A 6 16.21 -12.64 -5.94
C LEU A 6 17.38 -11.84 -5.33
N PRO A 7 18.58 -11.90 -5.93
CA PRO A 7 19.47 -10.75 -5.95
C PRO A 7 19.82 -10.29 -7.37
N CYS A 8 19.01 -10.59 -8.39
CA CYS A 8 19.40 -10.45 -9.80
C CYS A 8 18.63 -9.40 -10.63
N VAL A 9 18.30 -8.24 -10.05
CA VAL A 9 17.94 -7.03 -10.86
C VAL A 9 19.02 -5.94 -10.76
N ALA A 10 20.11 -6.16 -10.00
CA ALA A 10 21.16 -5.17 -9.81
C ALA A 10 22.34 -5.27 -10.81
N THR A 11 22.23 -6.03 -11.90
CA THR A 11 23.41 -6.32 -12.76
C THR A 11 23.19 -5.99 -14.24
N GLN A 12 22.61 -4.83 -14.55
CA GLN A 12 22.61 -4.33 -15.92
C GLN A 12 22.65 -2.80 -16.07
N CYS A 13 23.53 -2.12 -15.33
CA CYS A 13 24.01 -0.80 -15.70
C CYS A 13 25.53 -0.72 -15.50
N LYS A 14 26.28 -1.31 -16.45
CA LYS A 14 27.73 -1.10 -16.59
C LYS A 14 28.02 0.11 -17.49
N THR A 15 27.52 1.29 -17.14
CA THR A 15 28.00 2.55 -17.73
C THR A 15 28.77 3.34 -16.69
N VAL A 16 30.08 3.38 -16.91
CA VAL A 16 31.09 3.98 -16.06
C VAL A 16 30.97 5.50 -16.09
N GLY A 17 30.36 6.07 -15.06
CA GLY A 17 30.68 7.41 -14.58
C GLY A 17 31.35 7.24 -13.22
N LYS A 18 32.63 7.59 -13.09
CA LYS A 18 33.25 7.75 -11.77
C LYS A 18 32.59 8.97 -11.13
N HIS A 19 31.49 8.75 -10.42
CA HIS A 19 30.97 9.74 -9.50
C HIS A 19 31.97 9.83 -8.35
N PRO A 20 32.49 11.03 -8.01
CA PRO A 20 33.08 11.22 -6.70
C PRO A 20 31.92 10.97 -5.72
N ASP A 21 32.19 10.19 -4.67
CA ASP A 21 31.31 10.08 -3.49
C ASP A 21 30.12 9.11 -3.65
N THR A 22 30.35 7.86 -4.08
CA THR A 22 29.29 6.82 -4.10
C THR A 22 28.79 6.41 -2.71
N GLU A 23 29.42 6.84 -1.63
CA GLU A 23 29.02 6.54 -0.26
C GLU A 23 27.98 7.53 0.30
N SER A 24 27.81 8.71 -0.34
CA SER A 24 26.86 9.74 0.11
C SER A 24 25.52 9.70 -0.62
N LEU A 25 25.45 9.10 -1.81
CA LEU A 25 24.24 9.06 -2.65
C LEU A 25 23.22 7.98 -2.25
N TRP A 26 23.62 7.05 -1.37
CA TRP A 26 22.75 5.98 -0.85
C TRP A 26 22.64 6.03 0.66
N LYS A 27 22.62 7.23 1.25
CA LYS A 27 22.01 7.35 2.58
C LYS A 27 20.55 6.94 2.41
N HIS A 28 20.25 5.69 2.76
CA HIS A 28 18.88 5.24 2.86
C HIS A 28 18.19 6.27 3.75
N PRO A 29 17.21 7.04 3.22
CA PRO A 29 16.46 7.95 4.06
C PRO A 29 15.92 7.10 5.21
N ASP A 30 15.97 7.66 6.42
CA ASP A 30 15.33 7.06 7.57
C ASP A 30 13.94 6.57 7.12
N THR A 31 13.69 5.27 7.23
CA THR A 31 12.52 4.65 6.62
C THR A 31 11.24 5.28 7.17
N ASP A 32 11.27 5.70 8.43
CA ASP A 32 10.17 6.41 9.06
C ASP A 32 9.98 7.81 8.49
N SER A 33 11.05 8.54 8.20
CA SER A 33 10.98 9.83 7.49
C SER A 33 10.38 9.70 6.09
N LEU A 34 10.76 8.66 5.34
CA LEU A 34 10.20 8.39 4.01
C LEU A 34 8.71 8.05 4.09
N TRP A 35 8.33 7.15 5.00
CA TRP A 35 6.93 6.81 5.23
C TRP A 35 6.11 8.04 5.66
N ASN A 36 6.64 8.90 6.53
CA ASN A 36 5.91 10.10 6.95
C ASN A 36 5.79 11.16 5.85
N ALA A 37 6.68 11.16 4.85
CA ALA A 37 6.65 12.11 3.73
C ALA A 37 5.67 11.72 2.62
N ILE A 38 5.19 10.48 2.60
CA ILE A 38 4.28 9.97 1.57
C ILE A 38 2.84 10.37 1.90
N ASP A 39 2.08 10.77 0.89
CA ASP A 39 0.67 11.13 1.06
C ASP A 39 -0.22 9.91 1.39
N ILE A 40 -1.35 10.18 2.03
CA ILE A 40 -2.27 9.13 2.50
C ILE A 40 -2.82 8.25 1.37
N THR A 41 -2.95 8.77 0.14
CA THR A 41 -3.44 8.01 -1.02
C THR A 41 -2.39 6.99 -1.43
N THR A 42 -1.13 7.42 -1.49
CA THR A 42 -0.01 6.53 -1.81
C THR A 42 0.17 5.48 -0.72
N HIS A 43 -0.01 5.82 0.55
CA HIS A 43 -0.07 4.83 1.64
C HIS A 43 -1.15 3.77 1.43
N ALA A 44 -2.38 4.18 1.09
CA ALA A 44 -3.47 3.25 0.88
C ALA A 44 -3.23 2.32 -0.32
N ARG A 45 -2.59 2.81 -1.38
CA ARG A 45 -2.18 2.00 -2.53
C ARG A 45 -1.08 1.00 -2.18
N ILE A 46 -0.07 1.41 -1.42
CA ILE A 46 0.98 0.49 -0.97
C ILE A 46 0.39 -0.58 -0.04
N ALA A 47 -0.49 -0.19 0.89
CA ALA A 47 -1.23 -1.10 1.75
C ALA A 47 -2.03 -2.14 0.94
N TYR A 48 -2.72 -1.69 -0.11
CA TYR A 48 -3.44 -2.58 -1.03
C TYR A 48 -2.50 -3.61 -1.67
N LEU A 49 -1.41 -3.16 -2.30
CA LEU A 49 -0.44 -4.04 -2.95
C LEU A 49 0.18 -5.05 -1.96
N ARG A 50 0.52 -4.59 -0.75
CA ARG A 50 1.07 -5.45 0.30
C ARG A 50 0.07 -6.54 0.71
N ARG A 51 -1.21 -6.21 0.87
CA ARG A 51 -2.26 -7.19 1.23
C ARG A 51 -2.53 -8.18 0.09
N GLU A 52 -2.53 -7.74 -1.17
CA GLU A 52 -2.66 -8.64 -2.32
C GLU A 52 -1.47 -9.60 -2.43
N ALA A 53 -0.24 -9.11 -2.20
CA ALA A 53 0.95 -9.95 -2.16
C ALA A 53 0.86 -10.99 -1.04
N ALA A 54 0.42 -10.58 0.15
CA ALA A 54 0.20 -11.48 1.28
C ALA A 54 -0.83 -12.58 0.97
N ARG A 55 -1.95 -12.20 0.34
CA ARG A 55 -3.03 -13.11 -0.06
C ARG A 55 -2.53 -14.12 -1.09
N PHE A 56 -1.79 -13.65 -2.09
CA PHE A 56 -1.33 -14.49 -3.19
C PHE A 56 -0.26 -15.51 -2.78
N MET A 57 0.73 -15.08 -1.98
CA MET A 57 1.79 -15.97 -1.48
C MET A 57 1.25 -17.14 -0.65
N ARG A 58 0.09 -16.98 0.00
CA ARG A 58 -0.52 -18.01 0.86
C ARG A 58 -1.37 -19.03 0.11
N VAL A 59 -1.96 -18.64 -1.01
CA VAL A 59 -2.98 -19.45 -1.70
C VAL A 59 -2.37 -20.46 -2.67
N GLY A 60 -1.07 -20.36 -2.99
CA GLY A 60 -0.36 -21.36 -3.79
C GLY A 60 -0.99 -21.63 -5.17
N LYS A 61 -1.71 -20.66 -5.74
CA LYS A 61 -2.49 -20.84 -6.98
C LYS A 61 -1.59 -20.70 -8.21
N GLY A 62 -1.34 -21.82 -8.87
CA GLY A 62 -0.50 -21.94 -10.07
C GLY A 62 -1.14 -21.50 -11.41
N SER A 63 -2.10 -20.56 -11.44
CA SER A 63 -2.70 -20.15 -12.73
C SER A 63 -3.10 -18.68 -12.89
N SER A 64 -3.11 -17.86 -11.83
CA SER A 64 -3.44 -16.43 -11.94
C SER A 64 -2.25 -15.63 -11.44
N SER A 65 -1.79 -14.61 -12.15
CA SER A 65 -0.78 -13.70 -11.59
C SER A 65 -1.46 -12.77 -10.58
N ILE A 66 -0.73 -12.35 -9.55
CA ILE A 66 -1.16 -11.27 -8.65
C ILE A 66 -1.65 -10.04 -9.43
N TRP A 67 -1.00 -9.74 -10.55
CA TRP A 67 -1.33 -8.61 -11.42
C TRP A 67 -2.70 -8.74 -12.07
N ALA A 68 -3.09 -9.93 -12.53
CA ALA A 68 -4.42 -10.14 -13.09
C ALA A 68 -5.54 -9.88 -12.06
N CYS A 69 -5.31 -10.28 -10.79
CA CYS A 69 -6.25 -9.95 -9.70
C CYS A 69 -6.31 -8.44 -9.44
N ILE A 70 -5.15 -7.77 -9.45
CA ILE A 70 -5.06 -6.32 -9.25
C ILE A 70 -5.77 -5.58 -10.37
N ASP A 71 -5.56 -5.95 -11.64
CA ASP A 71 -6.16 -5.30 -12.80
C ASP A 71 -7.70 -5.41 -12.78
N CYS A 72 -8.24 -6.60 -12.48
CA CYS A 72 -9.69 -6.79 -12.31
C CYS A 72 -10.24 -5.89 -11.21
N GLN A 73 -9.58 -5.85 -10.05
CA GLN A 73 -10.01 -5.02 -8.94
C GLN A 73 -9.95 -3.53 -9.27
N LEU A 74 -8.92 -3.08 -10.00
CA LEU A 74 -8.81 -1.67 -10.43
C LEU A 74 -9.90 -1.31 -11.45
N ALA A 75 -10.26 -2.22 -12.36
CA ALA A 75 -11.37 -2.04 -13.28
C ALA A 75 -12.70 -1.88 -12.52
N ASP A 76 -12.95 -2.72 -11.52
CA ASP A 76 -14.16 -2.63 -10.67
C ASP A 76 -14.23 -1.31 -9.91
N LEU A 77 -13.10 -0.87 -9.32
CA LEU A 77 -13.03 0.41 -8.61
C LEU A 77 -13.31 1.60 -9.56
N CYS A 78 -12.76 1.54 -10.77
CA CYS A 78 -13.00 2.55 -11.81
C CYS A 78 -14.48 2.61 -12.19
N TRP A 79 -15.12 1.44 -12.36
CA TRP A 79 -16.53 1.33 -12.71
C TRP A 79 -17.47 1.86 -11.61
N GLU A 80 -17.18 1.56 -10.34
CA GLU A 80 -18.01 1.97 -9.20
C GLU A 80 -17.88 3.46 -8.83
N GLY A 81 -16.77 4.09 -9.23
CA GLY A 81 -16.54 5.53 -9.09
C GLY A 81 -15.86 5.95 -7.77
N VAL A 82 -15.69 7.27 -7.64
CA VAL A 82 -14.75 7.88 -6.67
C VAL A 82 -15.11 7.59 -5.21
N LYS A 83 -16.39 7.68 -4.83
CA LYS A 83 -16.82 7.44 -3.43
C LYS A 83 -16.56 6.00 -3.00
N TYR A 84 -16.86 5.05 -3.89
CA TYR A 84 -16.59 3.63 -3.65
C TYR A 84 -15.08 3.37 -3.54
N THR A 85 -14.31 3.93 -4.48
CA THR A 85 -12.85 3.79 -4.51
C THR A 85 -12.20 4.35 -3.24
N SER A 86 -12.64 5.53 -2.78
CA SER A 86 -12.15 6.13 -1.53
C SER A 86 -12.48 5.26 -0.32
N ALA A 87 -13.71 4.77 -0.21
CA ALA A 87 -14.12 3.88 0.88
C ALA A 87 -13.31 2.57 0.89
N PHE A 88 -13.06 1.97 -0.29
CA PHE A 88 -12.20 0.80 -0.43
C PHE A 88 -10.79 1.06 0.10
N TYR A 89 -10.12 2.11 -0.39
CA TYR A 89 -8.74 2.41 0.01
C TYR A 89 -8.63 2.76 1.49
N ASN A 90 -9.61 3.46 2.06
CA ASN A 90 -9.64 3.77 3.50
C ASN A 90 -9.75 2.50 4.36
N LEU A 91 -10.62 1.55 3.97
CA LEU A 91 -10.76 0.27 4.68
C LEU A 91 -9.50 -0.59 4.54
N VAL A 92 -8.92 -0.66 3.33
CA VAL A 92 -7.66 -1.36 3.09
C VAL A 92 -6.55 -0.80 3.96
N TYR A 93 -6.39 0.52 3.99
CA TYR A 93 -5.37 1.18 4.81
C TYR A 93 -5.60 0.93 6.30
N LYS A 94 -6.86 1.00 6.76
CA LYS A 94 -7.22 0.67 8.15
C LYS A 94 -6.83 -0.78 8.51
N TYR A 95 -7.19 -1.75 7.67
CA TYR A 95 -6.88 -3.17 7.92
C TYR A 95 -5.38 -3.42 7.90
N ASP A 96 -4.66 -2.75 7.00
CA ASP A 96 -3.23 -2.84 6.87
C ASP A 96 -2.51 -2.30 8.12
N ARG A 97 -2.90 -1.12 8.64
CA ARG A 97 -2.33 -0.61 9.90
C ARG A 97 -2.63 -1.50 11.11
N GLN A 98 -3.76 -2.18 11.12
CA GLN A 98 -4.09 -3.15 12.18
C GLN A 98 -3.26 -4.44 12.09
N THR A 99 -2.81 -4.80 10.88
CA THR A 99 -2.07 -6.05 10.66
C THR A 99 -0.57 -5.86 10.72
N PHE A 100 -0.07 -4.68 10.34
CA PHE A 100 1.36 -4.33 10.28
C PHE A 100 1.61 -3.11 11.17
N ASP A 101 1.54 -3.34 12.47
CA ASP A 101 1.66 -2.36 13.55
C ASP A 101 3.11 -2.16 14.05
N ARG A 102 4.10 -2.48 13.20
CA ARG A 102 5.55 -2.52 13.52
C ARG A 102 5.96 -3.65 14.48
N GLN A 103 5.02 -4.44 14.97
CA GLN A 103 5.29 -5.66 15.75
C GLN A 103 5.06 -6.93 14.94
N ASN A 104 4.32 -6.82 13.84
CA ASN A 104 4.04 -7.92 12.92
C ASN A 104 4.70 -7.63 11.56
N TYR A 105 5.82 -8.30 11.29
CA TYR A 105 6.48 -8.25 9.98
C TYR A 105 5.96 -9.37 9.06
N PHE A 106 6.18 -9.20 7.75
CA PHE A 106 5.60 -10.08 6.74
C PHE A 106 6.00 -11.56 6.91
N ASP A 107 7.23 -11.80 7.31
CA ASP A 107 7.86 -13.09 7.60
C ASP A 107 7.40 -13.71 8.93
N GLU A 108 6.86 -12.91 9.84
CA GLU A 108 6.33 -13.36 11.15
C GLU A 108 4.84 -13.70 11.11
N LEU A 109 4.15 -13.40 9.99
CA LEU A 109 2.72 -13.63 9.85
C LEU A 109 2.40 -15.13 9.79
N LYS A 110 1.83 -15.67 10.87
CA LYS A 110 1.33 -17.06 10.92
C LYS A 110 0.36 -17.37 9.78
N VAL A 111 0.31 -18.65 9.36
CA VAL A 111 -0.62 -19.16 8.32
C VAL A 111 -2.08 -18.84 8.62
N THR A 112 -2.44 -18.66 9.90
CA THR A 112 -3.78 -18.31 10.36
C THR A 112 -4.22 -16.88 10.04
N ASN A 113 -3.32 -15.97 9.67
CA ASN A 113 -3.68 -14.58 9.36
C ASN A 113 -4.32 -14.49 7.97
N THR A 114 -5.61 -14.19 7.91
CA THR A 114 -6.33 -14.06 6.64
C THR A 114 -6.31 -12.62 6.13
N PHE A 115 -5.66 -12.41 4.98
CA PHE A 115 -5.56 -11.12 4.31
C PHE A 115 -6.72 -10.95 3.33
N HIS A 116 -7.91 -10.69 3.86
CA HIS A 116 -9.07 -10.37 3.03
C HIS A 116 -9.07 -8.90 2.62
N LEU A 117 -9.53 -8.65 1.39
CA LEU A 117 -9.96 -7.34 0.94
C LEU A 117 -11.34 -7.01 1.54
N PRO A 118 -11.68 -5.73 1.66
CA PRO A 118 -13.02 -5.32 2.07
C PRO A 118 -14.08 -5.90 1.13
N SER A 119 -15.14 -6.45 1.72
CA SER A 119 -16.33 -6.89 0.97
C SER A 119 -17.13 -5.70 0.45
N VAL A 120 -17.92 -5.92 -0.61
CA VAL A 120 -18.83 -4.90 -1.15
C VAL A 120 -19.74 -4.32 -0.05
N LYS A 121 -20.22 -5.17 0.87
CA LYS A 121 -21.07 -4.74 1.99
C LYS A 121 -20.33 -3.76 2.92
N GLU A 122 -19.08 -4.04 3.27
CA GLU A 122 -18.26 -3.15 4.10
C GLU A 122 -17.97 -1.83 3.40
N ILE A 123 -17.68 -1.87 2.09
CA ILE A 123 -17.41 -0.66 1.31
C ILE A 123 -18.65 0.22 1.24
N ARG A 124 -19.82 -0.36 0.93
CA ARG A 124 -21.09 0.39 0.88
C ARG A 124 -21.47 0.96 2.26
N ALA A 125 -21.23 0.22 3.34
CA ALA A 125 -21.43 0.73 4.69
C ALA A 125 -20.49 1.91 5.02
N ALA A 126 -19.21 1.81 4.63
CA ALA A 126 -18.25 2.90 4.79
C ALA A 126 -18.60 4.14 3.95
N MET A 127 -19.14 3.95 2.73
CA MET A 127 -19.67 5.05 1.92
C MET A 127 -20.85 5.76 2.59
N ALA A 128 -21.75 5.01 3.23
CA ALA A 128 -22.89 5.58 3.96
C ALA A 128 -22.45 6.36 5.20
N ALA A 129 -21.44 5.86 5.92
CA ALA A 129 -20.87 6.53 7.08
C ALA A 129 -19.99 7.76 6.73
N GLY A 130 -19.33 7.75 5.56
CA GLY A 130 -18.44 8.82 5.11
C GLY A 130 -19.13 10.03 4.45
N ALA A 131 -20.46 10.04 4.37
CA ALA A 131 -21.22 11.17 3.85
C ALA A 131 -21.30 12.38 4.82
N GLU A 132 -20.80 12.24 6.06
CA GLU A 132 -20.90 13.26 7.12
C GLU A 132 -19.58 13.98 7.48
N THR A 133 -18.43 13.71 6.82
CA THR A 133 -17.11 14.19 7.33
C THR A 133 -16.19 14.86 6.29
N ILE A 134 -16.73 15.70 5.41
CA ILE A 134 -15.90 16.61 4.59
C ILE A 134 -16.37 18.05 4.75
N GLU A 135 -16.24 18.64 5.96
CA GLU A 135 -16.27 20.11 6.12
C GLU A 135 -15.28 20.69 7.16
N GLU A 136 -14.54 19.90 7.93
CA GLU A 136 -13.77 20.44 9.06
C GLU A 136 -12.24 20.32 8.92
N SER A 137 -11.67 20.68 7.75
CA SER A 137 -10.20 20.73 7.61
C SER A 137 -9.63 21.89 6.78
N THR A 138 -10.41 22.94 6.52
CA THR A 138 -9.94 24.14 5.78
C THR A 138 -9.99 25.45 6.56
N LYS A 139 -10.20 25.43 7.89
CA LYS A 139 -10.35 26.67 8.67
C LYS A 139 -9.21 27.07 9.61
N GLN A 140 -8.09 26.36 9.66
CA GLN A 140 -7.06 26.63 10.69
C GLN A 140 -5.71 27.18 10.19
N ASP A 141 -5.62 27.67 8.95
CA ASP A 141 -4.39 28.28 8.42
C ASP A 141 -4.50 29.79 8.09
N PHE A 142 -5.50 30.50 8.60
CA PHE A 142 -5.65 31.95 8.37
C PHE A 142 -5.72 32.76 9.67
N ARG A 143 -4.72 32.63 10.56
CA ARG A 143 -4.48 33.67 11.58
C ARG A 143 -3.07 33.59 12.19
N MET A 144 -2.08 34.18 11.54
CA MET A 144 -0.97 34.88 12.21
C MET A 144 -0.32 35.87 11.22
N SER A 145 -0.90 37.06 11.11
CA SER A 145 -0.21 38.28 10.70
C SER A 145 -0.98 39.43 11.32
N GLY A 146 -0.35 40.07 12.30
CA GLY A 146 -0.89 41.15 13.12
C GLY A 146 0.03 41.35 14.31
#